data_AF-A0A2N3F1U0-F1
#
_entry.id   AF-A0A2N3F1U0-F1
#
_cell.length_a   1.000
_cell.length_b   1.000
_cell.length_c   1.000
_cell.angle_alpha   90.00
_cell.angle_beta   90.00
_cell.angle_gamma   90.00
#
_symmetry.space_group_name_H-M   'P 1'
#
loop_
_entity.id
_entity.type
_entity.pdbx_description
1 polymer ?
#
loop_
_entity_poly.entity_id
_entity_poly.type
_entity_poly.pdbx_seq_one_letter_code
_entity_poly.pdbx_strand_id
1 'polypeptide(L)'
;MTAPPPGSLGQPKAGAAALARRITAFAGVPFLSLLAPFIFLPVLARLAGADVWVAIALGQSVGGIAALVSGLGYSTLAPPIVAVASIEERRRLLATSLHVRVPVWGVAAVIAVIVAASLAPEANRAEAAAMAGAMSLAGLAPTWFWIGVGRALPILWSEVLPRTAATLVAT
;
A
#
# COMPACT_ATOMS: atom_id res chain seq x y z
N MET A 1 0.66 -19.11 -56.96
CA MET A 1 0.37 -17.83 -56.30
C MET A 1 -1.06 -17.90 -55.78
N THR A 2 -1.23 -18.41 -54.56
CA THR A 2 -2.54 -18.70 -53.95
C THR A 2 -2.80 -17.69 -52.84
N ALA A 3 -3.94 -16.99 -52.91
CA ALA A 3 -4.33 -16.00 -51.91
C ALA A 3 -4.58 -16.68 -50.53
N PRO A 4 -4.27 -16.00 -49.41
CA PRO A 4 -4.58 -16.53 -48.08
C PRO A 4 -6.09 -16.47 -47.79
N PRO A 5 -6.64 -17.41 -46.99
CA PRO A 5 -8.07 -17.49 -46.70
C PRO A 5 -8.55 -16.37 -45.77
N PRO A 6 -9.80 -15.87 -45.92
CA PRO A 6 -10.35 -14.85 -45.05
C PRO A 6 -10.97 -15.48 -43.79
N GLY A 7 -10.66 -14.90 -42.63
CA GLY A 7 -11.52 -14.98 -41.45
C GLY A 7 -10.96 -15.71 -40.23
N SER A 8 -10.47 -14.93 -39.27
CA SER A 8 -10.83 -15.11 -37.86
C SER A 8 -10.85 -13.74 -37.16
N LEU A 9 -11.73 -12.84 -37.64
CA LEU A 9 -12.13 -11.64 -36.91
C LEU A 9 -12.99 -12.04 -35.70
N GLY A 10 -12.35 -12.58 -34.67
CA GLY A 10 -13.07 -13.00 -33.49
C GLY A 10 -12.18 -13.50 -32.39
N GLN A 11 -11.55 -12.59 -31.64
CA GLN A 11 -11.44 -12.69 -30.17
C GLN A 11 -11.37 -11.32 -29.43
N PRO A 12 -12.28 -10.34 -29.64
CA PRO A 12 -12.36 -9.16 -28.75
C PRO A 12 -12.86 -9.50 -27.33
N LYS A 13 -13.67 -10.57 -27.19
CA LYS A 13 -14.42 -10.89 -25.96
C LYS A 13 -13.55 -11.49 -24.84
N ALA A 14 -12.55 -12.31 -25.19
CA ALA A 14 -11.64 -12.91 -24.21
C ALA A 14 -10.75 -11.86 -23.53
N GLY A 15 -10.28 -10.88 -24.32
CA GLY A 15 -9.51 -9.73 -23.80
C GLY A 15 -10.35 -8.81 -22.93
N ALA A 16 -11.57 -8.47 -23.38
CA ALA A 16 -12.47 -7.59 -22.62
C ALA A 16 -12.90 -8.19 -21.27
N ALA A 17 -13.24 -9.48 -21.22
CA ALA A 17 -13.63 -10.15 -19.98
C ALA A 17 -12.45 -10.32 -19.00
N ALA A 18 -11.25 -10.62 -19.52
CA ALA A 18 -10.03 -10.71 -18.71
C ALA A 18 -9.62 -9.34 -18.15
N LEU A 19 -9.73 -8.28 -18.97
CA LEU A 19 -9.50 -6.90 -18.55
C LEU A 19 -10.53 -6.45 -17.52
N ALA A 20 -11.82 -6.69 -17.75
CA ALA A 20 -12.90 -6.37 -16.82
C ALA A 20 -12.68 -7.06 -15.46
N ARG A 21 -12.32 -8.35 -15.46
CA ARG A 21 -11.98 -9.11 -14.25
C ARG A 21 -10.76 -8.54 -13.53
N ARG A 22 -9.73 -8.12 -14.28
CA ARG A 22 -8.54 -7.48 -13.71
C ARG A 22 -8.87 -6.12 -13.11
N ILE A 23 -9.67 -5.31 -13.81
CA ILE A 23 -10.15 -4.00 -13.30
C ILE A 23 -10.98 -4.21 -12.04
N THR A 24 -11.96 -5.12 -12.04
CA THR A 24 -12.77 -5.38 -10.82
C THR A 24 -11.93 -5.93 -9.68
N ALA A 25 -10.94 -6.79 -9.94
CA ALA A 25 -10.03 -7.27 -8.89
C ALA A 25 -9.12 -6.17 -8.34
N PHE A 26 -8.62 -5.25 -9.18
CA PHE A 26 -7.76 -4.15 -8.75
C PHE A 26 -8.53 -2.92 -8.22
N ALA A 27 -9.80 -2.75 -8.59
CA ALA A 27 -10.66 -1.64 -8.17
C ALA A 27 -11.55 -2.01 -6.97
N GLY A 28 -12.01 -3.27 -6.88
CA GLY A 28 -12.84 -3.73 -5.76
C GLY A 28 -12.09 -3.75 -4.43
N VAL A 29 -10.78 -4.01 -4.47
CA VAL A 29 -9.90 -3.99 -3.30
C VAL A 29 -9.80 -2.58 -2.67
N PRO A 30 -9.51 -1.49 -3.43
CA PRO A 30 -9.61 -0.13 -2.92
C PRO A 30 -11.03 0.28 -2.51
N PHE A 31 -12.06 -0.24 -3.18
CA PHE A 31 -13.44 0.12 -2.88
C PHE A 31 -13.88 -0.33 -1.47
N LEU A 32 -13.47 -1.53 -1.03
CA LEU A 32 -13.73 -1.97 0.35
C LEU A 32 -13.02 -1.08 1.38
N SER A 33 -11.81 -0.61 1.08
CA SER A 33 -11.09 0.33 1.94
C SER A 33 -11.78 1.70 2.08
N LEU A 34 -12.65 2.09 1.13
CA LEU A 34 -13.45 3.32 1.23
C LEU A 34 -14.58 3.23 2.26
N LEU A 35 -14.99 2.03 2.67
CA LEU A 35 -16.04 1.85 3.69
C LEU A 35 -15.49 1.92 5.11
N ALA A 36 -14.20 1.61 5.31
CA ALA A 36 -13.56 1.59 6.62
C ALA A 36 -13.66 2.93 7.39
N PRO A 37 -13.47 4.12 6.78
CA PRO A 37 -13.60 5.41 7.47
C PRO A 37 -15.01 5.66 8.02
N PHE A 38 -16.06 5.16 7.36
CA PHE A 38 -17.45 5.37 7.79
C PHE A 38 -17.79 4.57 9.05
N ILE A 39 -17.09 3.48 9.31
CA ILE A 39 -17.20 2.70 10.56
C ILE A 39 -16.28 3.29 11.63
N PHE A 40 -15.08 3.73 11.24
CA PHE A 40 -14.06 4.17 12.17
C PHE A 40 -14.32 5.57 12.75
N LEU A 41 -14.81 6.52 11.94
CA LEU A 41 -15.05 7.91 12.35
C LEU A 41 -16.06 8.05 13.51
N PRO A 42 -17.23 7.36 13.51
CA PRO A 42 -18.18 7.43 14.62
C PRO A 42 -17.62 6.87 15.92
N VAL A 43 -16.79 5.81 15.86
CA VAL A 43 -16.18 5.19 17.04
C VAL A 43 -15.12 6.11 17.64
N LEU A 44 -14.24 6.66 16.79
CA LEU A 44 -13.27 7.67 17.21
C LEU A 44 -13.96 8.88 17.81
N ALA A 45 -15.01 9.41 17.18
CA ALA A 45 -15.75 10.56 17.72
C ALA A 45 -16.40 10.28 19.10
N ARG A 46 -16.66 9.01 19.44
CA ARG A 46 -17.25 8.60 20.72
C ARG A 46 -16.21 8.23 21.78
N LEU A 47 -15.09 7.62 21.39
CA LEU A 47 -14.09 7.04 22.30
C LEU A 47 -12.82 7.88 22.43
N ALA A 48 -12.53 8.73 21.45
CA ALA A 48 -11.31 9.51 21.36
C ALA A 48 -11.65 11.00 21.28
N GLY A 49 -11.04 11.80 22.16
CA GLY A 49 -11.16 13.27 22.08
C GLY A 49 -10.58 13.81 20.76
N ALA A 50 -10.96 15.04 20.41
CA ALA A 50 -10.46 15.72 19.21
C ALA A 50 -8.92 15.72 19.13
N ASP A 51 -8.24 15.82 20.27
CA ASP A 51 -6.77 15.82 20.37
C ASP A 51 -6.13 14.48 19.96
N VAL A 52 -6.77 13.36 20.30
CA VAL A 52 -6.30 12.02 19.89
C VAL A 52 -6.41 11.86 18.37
N TRP A 53 -7.50 12.36 17.78
CA TRP A 53 -7.69 12.34 16.33
C TRP A 53 -6.62 13.18 15.62
N VAL A 54 -6.34 14.37 16.14
CA VAL A 54 -5.25 15.23 15.62
C VAL A 54 -3.90 14.52 15.72
N ALA A 55 -3.60 13.87 16.84
CA ALA A 55 -2.37 13.12 17.04
C ALA A 55 -2.22 11.97 16.04
N ILE A 56 -3.29 11.20 15.80
CA ILE A 56 -3.32 10.14 14.80
C ILE A 56 -3.07 10.69 13.39
N ALA A 57 -3.81 11.73 12.98
CA ALA A 57 -3.69 12.32 11.65
C ALA A 57 -2.29 12.93 11.40
N LEU A 58 -1.71 13.55 12.42
CA LEU A 58 -0.34 14.03 12.42
C LEU A 58 0.65 12.88 12.21
N GLY A 59 0.52 11.80 12.99
CA GLY A 59 1.35 10.61 12.85
C GLY A 59 1.25 9.99 11.45
N GLN A 60 0.04 9.85 10.91
CA GLN A 60 -0.18 9.34 9.54
C GLN A 60 0.51 10.20 8.49
N SER A 61 0.43 11.52 8.62
CA SER A 61 1.02 12.45 7.65
C SER A 61 2.54 12.38 7.66
N VAL A 62 3.15 12.46 8.86
CA VAL A 62 4.61 12.42 9.02
C VAL A 62 5.17 11.04 8.65
N GLY A 63 4.53 9.97 9.11
CA GLY A 63 4.90 8.60 8.75
C GLY A 63 4.72 8.31 7.25
N GLY A 64 3.70 8.87 6.62
CA GLY A 64 3.49 8.78 5.16
C GLY A 64 4.63 9.42 4.37
N ILE A 65 5.15 10.56 4.82
CA ILE A 65 6.35 11.18 4.22
C ILE A 65 7.56 10.25 4.36
N ALA A 66 7.78 9.66 5.54
CA ALA A 66 8.87 8.69 5.73
C ALA A 66 8.71 7.44 4.84
N ALA A 67 7.48 6.97 4.63
CA ALA A 67 7.19 5.88 3.70
C ALA A 67 7.54 6.25 2.25
N LEU A 68 7.24 7.49 1.82
CA LEU A 68 7.59 7.97 0.48
C LEU A 68 9.10 8.03 0.27
N VAL A 69 9.83 8.62 1.24
CA VAL A 69 11.31 8.72 1.19
C VAL A 69 11.95 7.34 1.16
N SER A 70 11.57 6.47 2.10
CA SER A 70 12.12 5.11 2.19
C SER A 70 11.66 4.17 1.07
N GLY A 71 10.57 4.50 0.39
CA GLY A 71 10.10 3.79 -0.79
C GLY A 71 11.05 3.88 -1.99
N LEU A 72 11.93 4.89 -2.03
CA LEU A 72 12.95 5.09 -3.08
C LEU A 72 12.40 4.96 -4.52
N GLY A 73 11.14 5.36 -4.74
CA GLY A 73 10.46 5.28 -6.04
C GLY A 73 10.07 3.88 -6.52
N TYR A 74 10.28 2.81 -5.73
CA TYR A 74 9.95 1.43 -6.13
C TYR A 74 8.49 1.26 -6.51
N SER A 75 7.56 1.92 -5.80
CA SER A 75 6.12 1.88 -6.10
C SER A 75 5.78 2.32 -7.52
N THR A 76 6.56 3.21 -8.10
CA THR A 76 6.34 3.77 -9.44
C THR A 76 7.20 3.07 -10.49
N LEU A 77 8.48 2.87 -10.22
CA LEU A 77 9.47 2.48 -11.24
C LEU A 77 9.63 0.96 -11.36
N ALA A 78 9.43 0.20 -10.28
CA ALA A 78 9.74 -1.23 -10.25
C ALA A 78 8.69 -2.15 -10.92
N PRO A 79 7.37 -1.87 -10.94
CA PRO A 79 6.39 -2.76 -11.56
C PRO A 79 6.67 -3.12 -13.03
N PRO A 80 6.98 -2.18 -13.96
CA PRO A 80 7.27 -2.54 -15.35
C PRO A 80 8.57 -3.36 -15.47
N ILE A 81 9.56 -3.13 -14.62
CA ILE A 81 10.81 -3.90 -14.57
C ILE A 81 10.52 -5.36 -14.18
N VAL A 82 9.71 -5.55 -13.13
CA VAL A 82 9.29 -6.89 -12.66
C VAL A 82 8.49 -7.63 -13.73
N ALA A 83 7.65 -6.93 -14.50
CA ALA A 83 6.78 -7.53 -15.50
C ALA A 83 7.57 -8.28 -16.58
N VAL A 84 8.71 -7.73 -17.01
CA VAL A 84 9.56 -8.32 -18.06
C VAL A 84 10.72 -9.18 -17.52
N ALA A 85 11.00 -9.11 -16.22
CA ALA A 85 12.07 -9.86 -15.58
C ALA A 85 11.79 -11.38 -15.53
N SER A 86 12.85 -12.18 -15.63
CA SER A 86 12.83 -13.62 -15.35
C SER A 86 12.51 -13.93 -13.88
N ILE A 87 12.20 -15.19 -13.58
CA ILE A 87 11.85 -15.62 -12.22
C ILE A 87 13.00 -15.38 -11.23
N GLU A 88 14.24 -15.61 -11.66
CA GLU A 88 15.43 -15.40 -10.83
C GLU A 88 15.68 -13.91 -10.57
N GLU A 89 15.59 -13.07 -11.61
CA GLU A 89 15.71 -11.61 -11.49
C GLU A 89 14.63 -11.02 -10.58
N ARG A 90 13.39 -11.51 -10.67
CA ARG A 90 12.29 -11.10 -9.78
C ARG A 90 12.62 -11.33 -8.30
N ARG A 91 13.16 -12.51 -7.96
CA ARG A 91 13.58 -12.82 -6.58
C ARG A 91 14.69 -11.90 -6.12
N ARG A 92 15.69 -11.68 -6.98
CA ARG A 92 16.81 -10.77 -6.69
C ARG A 92 16.33 -9.33 -6.48
N LEU A 93 15.45 -8.82 -7.35
CA LEU A 93 14.86 -7.48 -7.22
C LEU A 93 14.15 -7.30 -5.88
N LEU A 94 13.35 -8.27 -5.46
CA LEU A 94 12.66 -8.21 -4.16
C LEU A 94 13.67 -8.18 -3.00
N ALA A 95 14.67 -9.07 -3.00
CA ALA A 95 15.68 -9.14 -1.95
C ALA A 95 16.54 -7.86 -1.87
N THR A 96 17.03 -7.38 -3.01
CA THR A 96 17.84 -6.15 -3.09
C THR A 96 17.03 -4.92 -2.70
N SER A 97 15.72 -4.87 -3.01
CA SER A 97 14.87 -3.74 -2.62
C SER A 97 14.84 -3.51 -1.12
N LEU A 98 14.84 -4.58 -0.31
CA LEU A 98 14.80 -4.48 1.15
C LEU A 98 16.18 -4.07 1.70
N HIS A 99 17.26 -4.59 1.13
CA HIS A 99 18.62 -4.23 1.53
C HIS A 99 18.88 -2.72 1.42
N VAL A 100 18.35 -2.07 0.38
CA VAL A 100 18.52 -0.62 0.19
C VAL A 100 17.49 0.21 0.95
N ARG A 101 16.24 -0.27 1.07
CA ARG A 101 15.16 0.51 1.69
C ARG A 101 15.14 0.41 3.21
N VAL A 102 15.54 -0.71 3.82
CA VAL A 102 15.48 -0.89 5.29
C VAL A 102 16.38 0.11 6.04
N PRO A 103 17.64 0.36 5.65
CA PRO A 103 18.46 1.38 6.32
C PRO A 103 17.88 2.79 6.19
N VAL A 104 17.41 3.15 4.98
CA VAL A 104 16.77 4.45 4.72
C VAL A 104 15.48 4.59 5.53
N TRP A 105 14.67 3.53 5.57
CA TRP A 105 13.47 3.45 6.40
C TRP A 105 13.80 3.61 7.87
N GLY A 106 14.83 2.95 8.40
CA GLY A 106 15.20 3.05 9.81
C GLY A 106 15.47 4.50 10.22
N VAL A 107 16.25 5.23 9.42
CA VAL A 107 16.53 6.65 9.66
C VAL A 107 15.26 7.50 9.51
N ALA A 108 14.52 7.33 8.41
CA ALA A 108 13.31 8.11 8.14
C ALA A 108 12.20 7.87 9.20
N ALA A 109 12.04 6.63 9.66
CA ALA A 109 11.06 6.24 10.67
C ALA A 109 11.41 6.83 12.04
N VAL A 110 12.67 6.79 12.46
CA VAL A 110 13.12 7.43 13.71
C VAL A 110 12.84 8.93 13.69
N ILE A 111 13.21 9.60 12.59
CA ILE A 111 12.93 11.03 12.41
C ILE A 111 11.42 11.29 12.46
N ALA A 112 10.62 10.50 11.73
CA ALA A 112 9.17 10.66 11.69
C ALA A 112 8.52 10.48 13.06
N VAL A 113 8.96 9.47 13.83
CA VAL A 113 8.48 9.22 15.20
C VAL A 113 8.80 10.39 16.12
N ILE A 114 10.04 10.90 16.09
CA ILE A 114 10.46 12.05 16.91
C ILE A 114 9.65 13.30 16.53
N VAL A 115 9.51 13.58 15.23
CA VAL A 115 8.77 14.76 14.74
C VAL A 115 7.30 14.67 15.15
N ALA A 116 6.65 13.52 14.92
CA ALA A 116 5.24 13.33 15.28
C ALA A 116 5.02 13.47 16.79
N ALA A 117 5.87 12.86 17.63
CA ALA A 117 5.79 12.98 19.08
C ALA A 117 6.02 14.42 19.56
N SER A 118 6.91 15.16 18.92
CA SER A 118 7.25 16.54 19.31
C SER A 118 6.15 17.54 18.97
N LEU A 119 5.42 17.30 17.87
CA LEU A 119 4.36 18.18 17.38
C LEU A 119 2.97 17.86 17.98
N ALA A 120 2.79 16.68 18.56
CA ALA A 120 1.52 16.26 19.14
C ALA A 120 1.25 16.88 20.52
N PRO A 121 -0.04 17.03 20.92
CA PRO A 121 -0.42 17.36 22.29
C PRO A 121 0.25 16.41 23.29
N GLU A 122 0.64 16.92 24.46
CA GLU A 122 1.45 16.18 25.44
C GLU A 122 0.80 14.85 25.85
N ALA A 123 -0.53 14.84 26.04
CA ALA A 123 -1.29 13.65 26.40
C ALA A 123 -1.35 12.59 25.30
N ASN A 124 -1.05 12.93 24.04
CA ASN A 124 -1.23 12.05 22.87
C ASN A 124 0.03 11.84 22.03
N ARG A 125 1.21 12.11 22.60
CA ARG A 125 2.50 11.93 21.91
C ARG A 125 2.75 10.47 21.51
N ALA A 126 2.32 9.53 22.34
CA ALA A 126 2.52 8.11 22.10
C ALA A 126 1.71 7.62 20.88
N GLU A 127 0.49 8.12 20.72
CA GLU A 127 -0.41 7.79 19.62
C GLU A 127 0.12 8.36 18.30
N ALA A 128 0.59 9.62 18.30
CA ALA A 128 1.24 10.22 17.14
C ALA A 128 2.52 9.47 16.73
N ALA A 129 3.38 9.14 17.70
CA ALA A 129 4.60 8.37 17.50
C ALA A 129 4.32 6.97 16.93
N ALA A 130 3.41 6.23 17.55
CA ALA A 130 3.04 4.88 17.14
C ALA A 130 2.44 4.90 15.73
N MET A 131 1.56 5.85 15.43
CA MET A 131 0.96 5.99 14.11
C MET A 131 1.99 6.39 13.04
N ALA A 132 2.94 7.27 13.36
CA ALA A 132 4.04 7.60 12.44
C ALA A 132 4.93 6.39 12.13
N GLY A 133 5.30 5.63 13.16
CA GLY A 133 6.04 4.38 13.00
C GLY A 133 5.29 3.37 12.13
N ALA A 134 4.01 3.13 12.44
CA ALA A 134 3.15 2.21 11.69
C ALA A 134 2.99 2.64 10.23
N MET A 135 2.69 3.91 9.97
CA MET A 135 2.49 4.40 8.60
C MET A 135 3.79 4.36 7.79
N SER A 136 4.95 4.58 8.42
CA SER A 136 6.25 4.52 7.73
C SER A 136 6.55 3.14 7.10
N LEU A 137 6.00 2.06 7.67
CA LEU A 137 6.19 0.69 7.17
C LEU A 137 5.64 0.49 5.76
N ALA A 138 4.70 1.33 5.32
CA ALA A 138 4.20 1.31 3.95
C ALA A 138 5.33 1.48 2.90
N GLY A 139 6.44 2.15 3.26
CA GLY A 139 7.60 2.31 2.39
C GLY A 139 8.34 1.00 2.08
N LEU A 140 8.17 -0.02 2.93
CA LEU A 140 8.79 -1.34 2.77
C LEU A 140 7.89 -2.35 2.05
N ALA A 141 6.60 -2.04 1.87
CA ALA A 141 5.63 -2.96 1.32
C ALA A 141 6.04 -3.49 -0.07
N PRO A 142 5.85 -4.79 -0.36
CA PRO A 142 6.16 -5.41 -1.65
C PRO A 142 5.04 -5.23 -2.68
N THR A 143 4.11 -4.30 -2.47
CA THR A 143 2.93 -4.10 -3.32
C THR A 143 3.31 -3.84 -4.79
N TRP A 144 4.41 -3.12 -5.03
CA TRP A 144 4.99 -2.92 -6.36
C TRP A 144 5.38 -4.23 -7.08
N PHE A 145 5.87 -5.22 -6.34
CA PHE A 145 6.27 -6.52 -6.88
C PHE A 145 5.04 -7.31 -7.35
N TRP A 146 4.00 -7.34 -6.51
CA TRP A 146 2.73 -8.01 -6.82
C TRP A 146 2.01 -7.40 -8.01
N ILE A 147 2.05 -6.06 -8.14
CA ILE A 147 1.56 -5.35 -9.32
C ILE A 147 2.35 -5.79 -10.57
N GLY A 148 3.68 -5.81 -10.49
CA GLY A 148 4.55 -6.19 -11.61
C GLY A 148 4.32 -7.63 -12.11
N VAL A 149 4.11 -8.59 -11.19
CA VAL A 149 3.75 -9.98 -11.57
C VAL A 149 2.27 -10.16 -11.92
N GLY A 150 1.44 -9.12 -11.80
CA GLY A 150 0.03 -9.14 -12.13
C GLY A 150 -0.87 -9.91 -11.15
N ARG A 151 -0.46 -10.07 -9.88
CA ARG A 151 -1.21 -10.82 -8.86
C ARG A 151 -1.78 -9.88 -7.79
N ALA A 152 -3.09 -9.61 -7.85
CA ALA A 152 -3.77 -8.76 -6.86
C ALA A 152 -3.98 -9.43 -5.50
N LEU A 153 -4.16 -10.76 -5.48
CA LEU A 153 -4.60 -11.47 -4.28
C LEU A 153 -3.62 -11.37 -3.09
N PRO A 154 -2.30 -11.48 -3.27
CA PRO A 154 -1.35 -11.28 -2.17
C PRO A 154 -1.43 -9.89 -1.54
N ILE A 155 -1.75 -8.84 -2.30
CA ILE A 155 -1.91 -7.47 -1.78
C ILE A 155 -3.12 -7.40 -0.85
N LEU A 156 -4.24 -8.02 -1.24
CA LEU A 156 -5.43 -8.11 -0.40
C LEU A 156 -5.11 -8.79 0.94
N TRP A 157 -4.38 -9.90 0.93
CA TRP A 157 -4.01 -10.65 2.13
C TRP A 157 -2.97 -9.95 3.01
N SER A 158 -1.98 -9.27 2.42
CA SER A 158 -0.89 -8.67 3.18
C SER A 158 -1.18 -7.27 3.70
N GLU A 159 -2.11 -6.54 3.07
CA GLU A 159 -2.39 -5.15 3.44
C GLU A 159 -3.83 -4.90 3.86
N VAL A 160 -4.79 -5.31 3.04
CA VAL A 160 -6.18 -4.91 3.22
C VAL A 160 -6.83 -5.67 4.35
N LEU A 161 -6.67 -7.00 4.39
CA LEU A 161 -7.26 -7.82 5.45
C LEU A 161 -6.69 -7.51 6.84
N PRO A 162 -5.37 -7.42 7.05
CA PRO A 162 -4.82 -7.08 8.37
C PRO A 162 -5.27 -5.70 8.85
N ARG A 163 -5.27 -4.71 7.95
CA ARG A 163 -5.75 -3.35 8.26
C ARG A 163 -7.22 -3.35 8.65
N THR A 164 -8.06 -4.00 7.85
CA THR A 164 -9.50 -4.09 8.11
C THR A 164 -9.79 -4.83 9.41
N ALA A 165 -9.10 -5.95 9.67
CA ALA A 165 -9.23 -6.70 10.91
C ALA A 165 -8.80 -5.88 12.13
N ALA A 166 -7.69 -5.15 12.05
CA ALA A 166 -7.25 -4.26 13.12
C ALA A 166 -8.27 -3.14 13.38
N THR A 167 -8.85 -2.54 12.33
CA THR A 167 -9.94 -1.57 12.47
C THR A 167 -11.16 -2.19 13.16
N LEU A 168 -11.58 -3.39 12.77
CA LEU A 168 -12.73 -4.07 13.37
C LEU A 168 -12.50 -4.48 14.83
N VAL A 169 -11.28 -4.85 15.22
CA VAL A 169 -10.93 -5.16 16.62
C VAL A 169 -10.90 -3.89 17.48
N ALA A 170 -10.54 -2.75 16.88
CA ALA A 170 -10.47 -1.48 17.58
C ALA A 170 -11.84 -0.78 17.76
N THR A 171 -12.88 -1.25 17.07
CA THR A 171 -14.25 -0.72 17.12
C THR A 171 -15.17 -1.59 17.96
#